data_AF-A0A3C8CAB3-F1
#
_entry.id   AF-A0A3C8CAB3-F1
#
_cell.length_a   1.000
_cell.length_b   1.000
_cell.length_c   1.000
_cell.angle_alpha   90.00
_cell.angle_beta   90.00
_cell.angle_gamma   90.00
#
_symmetry.space_group_name_H-M   'P 1'
#
loop_
_entity.id
_entity.type
_entity.pdbx_description
1 polymer ?
#
loop_
_entity_poly.entity_id
_entity_poly.type
_entity_poly.pdbx_seq_one_letter_code
_entity_poly.pdbx_strand_id
1 'polypeptide(L)'
;MELFPEFEKEMQSPVAPLADRMRPEDWKKFAGQEHLVGEGLPLRELVESGSRLSFLLWGPPGTGKTTLARISARLTESEFYEISAVNAGVADIRKIIEAARQ
;
A
#
# COMPACT_ATOMS: atom_id res chain seq x y z
N MET A 1 31.69 -28.29 -9.51
CA MET A 1 30.53 -28.79 -8.77
C MET A 1 29.92 -27.56 -8.12
N GLU A 2 28.94 -26.96 -8.79
CA GLU A 2 28.23 -25.78 -8.28
C GLU A 2 27.35 -26.24 -7.13
N LEU A 3 27.57 -25.66 -5.94
CA LEU A 3 27.03 -26.20 -4.70
C LEU A 3 25.55 -25.88 -4.46
N PHE A 4 24.96 -24.87 -5.13
CA PHE A 4 23.56 -24.45 -4.89
C PHE A 4 22.91 -23.77 -6.12
N PRO A 5 22.65 -24.50 -7.22
CA PRO A 5 22.04 -23.93 -8.43
C PRO A 5 20.62 -23.39 -8.21
N GLU A 6 19.87 -23.89 -7.21
CA GLU A 6 18.54 -23.36 -6.87
C GLU A 6 18.60 -21.95 -6.24
N PHE A 7 19.65 -21.65 -5.46
CA PHE A 7 19.82 -20.36 -4.79
C PHE A 7 20.09 -19.22 -5.79
N GLU A 8 20.87 -19.47 -6.84
CA GLU A 8 21.13 -18.48 -7.88
C GLU A 8 19.85 -18.12 -8.64
N LYS A 9 18.98 -19.11 -8.87
CA LYS A 9 17.71 -18.93 -9.56
C LYS A 9 16.71 -18.12 -8.71
N GLU A 10 16.72 -18.25 -7.39
CA GLU A 10 15.95 -17.40 -6.48
C GLU A 10 16.52 -15.98 -6.38
N MET A 11 17.85 -15.81 -6.35
CA MET A 11 18.51 -14.49 -6.32
C MET A 11 18.37 -13.70 -7.63
N GLN A 12 18.06 -14.37 -8.75
CA GLN A 12 17.74 -13.73 -10.03
C GLN A 12 16.38 -13.04 -10.03
N SER A 13 15.50 -13.34 -9.07
CA SER A 13 14.30 -12.53 -8.85
C SER A 13 14.67 -11.27 -8.06
N PRO A 14 14.27 -10.06 -8.51
CA PRO A 14 14.58 -8.84 -7.77
C PRO A 14 13.88 -8.90 -6.40
N VAL A 15 14.64 -9.22 -5.36
CA VAL A 15 14.16 -9.21 -3.98
C VAL A 15 13.77 -7.78 -3.64
N ALA A 16 12.49 -7.54 -3.36
CA ALA A 16 12.01 -6.23 -3.00
C ALA A 16 12.80 -5.68 -1.78
N PRO A 17 13.04 -4.36 -1.71
CA PRO A 17 13.70 -3.73 -0.57
C PRO A 17 13.07 -4.16 0.75
N LEU A 18 13.87 -4.26 1.81
CA LEU A 18 13.38 -4.68 3.13
C LEU A 18 12.18 -3.84 3.59
N ALA A 19 12.24 -2.53 3.37
CA ALA A 19 11.16 -1.61 3.75
C ALA A 19 9.81 -1.98 3.10
N ASP A 20 9.81 -2.46 1.86
CA ASP A 20 8.58 -2.89 1.19
C ASP A 20 8.09 -4.24 1.71
N ARG A 21 9.02 -5.17 2.02
CA ARG A 21 8.69 -6.48 2.60
C ARG A 21 8.17 -6.39 4.03
N MET A 22 8.60 -5.39 4.81
CA MET A 22 8.19 -5.21 6.20
C MET A 22 6.90 -4.38 6.35
N ARG A 23 6.26 -3.94 5.25
CA ARG A 23 5.02 -3.16 5.35
C ARG A 23 3.92 -4.00 6.02
N PRO A 24 3.27 -3.48 7.07
CA PRO A 24 2.11 -4.11 7.69
C PRO A 24 0.97 -4.38 6.70
N GLU A 25 0.26 -5.49 6.93
CA GLU A 25 -0.89 -5.91 6.11
C GLU A 25 -2.26 -5.60 6.73
N ASP A 26 -2.28 -5.25 8.01
CA ASP A 26 -3.49 -5.02 8.79
C ASP A 26 -3.25 -3.98 9.89
N TRP A 27 -4.32 -3.52 10.54
CA TRP A 27 -4.25 -2.53 11.61
C TRP A 27 -3.46 -3.00 12.83
N LYS A 28 -3.51 -4.29 13.16
CA LYS A 28 -2.87 -4.84 14.37
C LYS A 28 -1.35 -4.82 14.26
N LYS A 29 -0.83 -4.93 13.04
CA LYS A 29 0.60 -4.87 12.72
C LYS A 29 1.07 -3.45 12.40
N PHE A 30 0.16 -2.48 12.24
CA PHE A 30 0.53 -1.10 11.99
C PHE A 30 0.98 -0.43 13.29
N ALA A 31 2.26 -0.09 13.37
CA ALA A 31 2.85 0.51 14.56
C ALA A 31 2.75 2.04 14.51
N GLY A 32 2.28 2.64 15.60
CA GLY A 32 2.11 4.08 15.73
C GLY A 32 0.80 4.57 15.09
N GLN A 33 0.53 5.87 15.26
CA GLN A 33 -0.71 6.52 14.80
C GLN A 33 -1.99 5.93 15.44
N GLU A 34 -1.93 5.46 16.69
CA GLU A 34 -3.08 4.91 17.42
C GLU A 34 -4.23 5.93 17.52
N HIS A 35 -3.91 7.22 17.53
CA HIS A 35 -4.87 8.32 17.49
C HIS A 35 -5.60 8.47 16.14
N LEU A 36 -5.20 7.72 15.12
CA LEU A 36 -5.80 7.71 13.78
C LEU A 36 -6.46 6.36 13.47
N VAL A 37 -5.77 5.25 13.76
CA VAL A 37 -6.20 3.87 13.42
C VAL A 37 -6.55 2.99 14.61
N GLY A 38 -6.69 3.59 15.80
CA GLY A 38 -7.22 2.93 16.98
C GLY A 38 -8.64 2.41 16.77
N GLU A 39 -9.05 1.44 17.58
CA GLU A 39 -10.41 0.89 17.53
C GLU A 39 -11.45 1.97 17.84
N GLY A 40 -12.54 1.98 17.06
CA GLY A 40 -13.61 2.98 17.18
C GLY A 40 -13.25 4.38 16.68
N LEU A 41 -12.07 4.58 16.06
CA LEU A 41 -11.70 5.86 15.48
C LEU A 41 -12.19 6.01 14.04
N PRO A 42 -12.48 7.25 13.58
CA PRO A 42 -13.20 7.47 12.33
C PRO A 42 -12.55 6.86 11.10
N LEU A 43 -11.21 6.93 10.96
CA LEU A 43 -10.54 6.37 9.78
C LEU A 43 -10.65 4.84 9.76
N ARG A 44 -10.45 4.19 10.91
CA ARG A 44 -10.55 2.73 11.01
C ARG A 44 -11.98 2.28 10.76
N GLU A 45 -12.97 2.91 11.39
CA GLU A 45 -14.38 2.59 11.17
C GLU A 45 -14.78 2.80 9.70
N LEU A 46 -14.33 3.88 9.06
CA LEU A 46 -14.63 4.17 7.67
C LEU A 46 -14.13 3.07 6.72
N VAL A 47 -12.92 2.58 6.96
CA VAL A 47 -12.33 1.51 6.14
C VAL A 47 -12.98 0.16 6.45
N GLU A 48 -13.17 -0.16 7.74
CA GLU A 48 -13.79 -1.44 8.15
C GLU A 48 -15.26 -1.54 7.73
N SER A 49 -15.96 -0.41 7.58
CA SER A 49 -17.33 -0.39 7.06
C SER A 49 -17.42 -0.56 5.53
N GLY A 50 -16.28 -0.65 4.81
CA GLY A 50 -16.25 -0.73 3.35
C GLY A 50 -16.67 0.56 2.64
N SER A 51 -16.58 1.72 3.30
CA SER A 51 -17.00 2.99 2.71
C SER A 51 -16.07 3.44 1.58
N ARG A 52 -16.64 4.07 0.54
CA ARG A 52 -15.91 4.55 -0.65
C ARG A 52 -15.59 6.04 -0.59
N LEU A 53 -15.38 6.59 0.60
CA LEU A 53 -15.03 8.00 0.74
C LEU A 53 -13.58 8.24 0.30
N SER A 54 -13.37 9.33 -0.45
CA SER A 54 -12.04 9.82 -0.79
C SER A 54 -11.42 10.55 0.40
N PHE A 55 -10.15 10.27 0.68
CA PHE A 55 -9.39 10.95 1.74
C PHE A 55 -7.95 11.24 1.32
N LEU A 56 -7.34 12.20 2.01
CA LEU A 56 -5.94 12.60 1.82
C LEU A 56 -5.14 12.29 3.09
N LEU A 57 -4.05 11.52 2.95
CA LEU A 57 -3.11 11.25 4.05
C LEU A 57 -1.96 12.26 3.99
N TRP A 58 -1.83 13.10 5.03
CA TRP A 58 -0.79 14.12 5.11
C TRP A 58 0.15 13.87 6.31
N GLY A 59 1.45 14.07 6.10
CA GLY A 59 2.45 13.95 7.16
C GLY A 59 3.88 13.78 6.64
N PRO A 60 4.88 13.88 7.53
CA PRO A 60 6.31 13.74 7.21
C PRO A 60 6.68 12.43 6.48
N PRO A 61 7.83 12.35 5.79
CA PRO A 61 8.28 11.09 5.20
C PRO A 61 8.43 9.99 6.27
N GLY A 62 8.10 8.74 5.91
CA GLY A 62 8.23 7.59 6.83
C GLY A 62 7.09 7.39 7.82
N THR A 63 6.07 8.25 7.88
CA THR A 63 4.93 8.09 8.83
C THR A 63 3.90 7.01 8.45
N GLY A 64 4.15 6.23 7.40
CA GLY A 64 3.28 5.11 7.03
C GLY A 64 2.12 5.45 6.08
N LYS A 65 2.07 6.64 5.47
CA LYS A 65 1.00 7.05 4.53
C LYS A 65 0.69 6.01 3.45
N THR A 66 1.72 5.55 2.72
CA THR A 66 1.55 4.57 1.65
C THR A 66 1.10 3.22 2.19
N THR A 67 1.60 2.82 3.37
CA THR A 67 1.18 1.61 4.06
C THR A 67 -0.30 1.69 4.48
N LEU A 68 -0.74 2.81 5.05
CA LEU A 68 -2.15 3.02 5.43
C LEU A 68 -3.07 2.93 4.22
N ALA A 69 -2.70 3.53 3.09
CA ALA A 69 -3.46 3.42 1.85
C ALA A 69 -3.56 1.97 1.34
N ARG A 70 -2.46 1.19 1.43
CA ARG A 70 -2.44 -0.24 1.07
C ARG A 70 -3.32 -1.09 1.98
N ILE A 71 -3.22 -0.90 3.29
CA ILE A 71 -4.08 -1.62 4.25
C ILE A 71 -5.54 -1.30 3.97
N SER A 72 -5.85 -0.03 3.72
CA SER A 72 -7.21 0.41 3.41
C SER A 72 -7.76 -0.30 2.17
N ALA A 73 -7.02 -0.27 1.06
CA ALA A 73 -7.43 -0.94 -0.17
C ALA A 73 -7.60 -2.46 0.00
N ARG A 74 -6.72 -3.10 0.78
CA ARG A 74 -6.84 -4.53 1.08
C ARG A 74 -8.11 -4.85 1.85
N LEU A 75 -8.42 -4.07 2.89
CA LEU A 75 -9.59 -4.30 3.73
C LEU A 75 -10.91 -3.97 3.01
N THR A 76 -10.89 -3.01 2.09
CA THR A 76 -12.04 -2.68 1.23
C THR A 76 -12.08 -3.49 -0.06
N GLU A 77 -11.24 -4.53 -0.19
CA GLU A 77 -11.14 -5.40 -1.38
C GLU A 77 -11.04 -4.62 -2.70
N SER A 78 -10.31 -3.50 -2.68
CA SER A 78 -10.18 -2.57 -3.78
C SER A 78 -8.87 -2.75 -4.53
N GLU A 79 -8.88 -2.48 -5.84
CA GLU A 79 -7.63 -2.38 -6.60
C GLU A 79 -6.80 -1.19 -6.12
N PHE A 80 -5.48 -1.38 -6.05
CA PHE A 80 -4.56 -0.38 -5.53
C PHE A 80 -3.50 -0.01 -6.56
N TYR A 81 -3.45 1.28 -6.91
CA TYR A 81 -2.50 1.84 -7.87
C TYR A 81 -1.60 2.87 -7.19
N GLU A 82 -0.27 2.69 -7.25
CA GLU A 82 0.70 3.70 -6.80
C GLU A 82 1.18 4.53 -7.98
N ILE A 83 1.05 5.85 -7.86
CA ILE A 83 1.51 6.81 -8.85
C ILE A 83 2.39 7.84 -8.14
N SER A 84 3.58 8.09 -8.68
CA SER A 84 4.46 9.16 -8.18
C SER A 84 4.24 10.44 -8.98
N ALA A 85 3.91 11.54 -8.29
CA ALA A 85 3.78 12.86 -8.89
C ALA A 85 5.07 13.37 -9.55
N VAL A 86 6.23 12.77 -9.24
CA VAL A 86 7.52 13.14 -9.84
C VAL A 86 7.69 12.51 -11.22
N ASN A 87 7.17 11.29 -11.41
CA ASN A 87 7.44 10.48 -12.60
C ASN A 87 6.22 10.29 -13.50
N ALA A 88 5.01 10.56 -13.01
CA ALA A 88 3.77 10.27 -13.73
C ALA A 88 3.23 11.48 -14.51
N GLY A 89 2.77 11.21 -15.72
CA GLY A 89 2.08 12.19 -16.56
C GLY A 89 0.57 12.01 -16.60
N VAL A 90 -0.10 12.95 -17.28
CA VAL A 90 -1.57 12.90 -17.51
C VAL A 90 -1.99 11.62 -18.23
N ALA A 91 -1.15 11.09 -19.12
CA ALA A 91 -1.43 9.87 -19.87
C ALA A 91 -1.52 8.64 -18.94
N ASP A 92 -0.65 8.54 -17.93
CA ASP A 92 -0.64 7.40 -17.00
C ASP A 92 -1.88 7.41 -16.10
N ILE A 93 -2.26 8.61 -15.62
CA ILE A 93 -3.47 8.80 -14.82
C ILE A 93 -4.72 8.41 -15.63
N ARG A 94 -4.81 8.83 -16.91
CA ARG A 94 -5.93 8.47 -17.78
C ARG A 94 -6.07 6.96 -17.96
N LYS A 95 -4.96 6.22 -18.12
CA LYS A 95 -5.00 4.76 -18.26
C LYS A 95 -5.61 4.08 -17.04
N ILE A 96 -5.26 4.54 -15.83
CA ILE A 96 -5.80 3.98 -14.58
C ILE A 96 -7.29 4.31 -14.43
N ILE A 97 -7.71 5.52 -14.80
CA ILE A 97 -9.13 5.90 -14.79
C ILE A 97 -9.94 5.04 -15.76
N GLU A 98 -9.42 4.75 -16.96
CA GLU A 98 -10.12 3.87 -17.90
C GLU A 98 -10.18 2.41 -17.43
N ALA A 99 -9.12 1.91 -16.78
CA ALA A 99 -9.14 0.59 -16.16
C ALA A 99 -10.22 0.47 -15.06
N ALA A 100 -10.39 1.52 -14.25
CA ALA A 100 -11.37 1.55 -13.17
C ALA A 100 -12.84 1.71 -13.62
N ARG A 101 -13.10 1.99 -14.91
CA ARG A 101 -14.47 2.11 -15.46
C ARG A 101 -15.05 0.78 -15.94
N GLN A 102 -14.21 -0.23 -16.13
CA GLN A 102 -14.59 -1.57 -16.59
C GLN A 102 -15.09 -2.40 -15.41
#